data_AF-A0AAZ1XHX3-F1
#
_entry.id   AF-A0AAZ1XHX3-F1
#
_cell.length_a   1.000
_cell.length_b   1.000
_cell.length_c   1.000
_cell.angle_alpha   90.00
_cell.angle_beta   90.00
_cell.angle_gamma   90.00
#
_symmetry.space_group_name_H-M   'P 1'
#
loop_
_entity.id
_entity.type
_entity.pdbx_description
1 polymer ?
#
loop_
_entity_poly.entity_id
_entity_poly.type
_entity_poly.pdbx_seq_one_letter_code
_entity_poly.pdbx_strand_id
1 'polypeptide(L)'
;MVAKYPNSLQDVIEGDIVGAGYFSLVKQLQNRIENVRRTSTPKIRKRKHQTDSDHTDEIPLEERAAMQDTYGCIKWNVEFLPLEETPESQQQKMEKLKVMFQQADANPDEIKSLMKSTYYTQCQHVNQGKSIKCLREEWPFWFDELGMSVHFKELTGIDLEETFTRNLDLKGKRLLDYMTTVAVSQSKAFLQTYARLQRMRGPQSGCSDDVKEMVLPLLSYFEEKEESMLFCVEDTCLADEVQLEQVPLTPTIIVCGQSCYSSRRYMLSIDRNLVSTNISSFISALCLMFGSYYNFNIHYPSELASTLEFLQRCFFSINPEKGTKVENKNSKRRLSVNPRVLTLIQDLADHEWR
;
A
#
# COMPACT_ATOMS: atom_id res chain seq x y z
N MET A 1 29.20 -13.95 1.51
CA MET A 1 29.37 -12.74 0.67
C MET A 1 28.48 -11.61 1.20
N VAL A 2 27.16 -11.78 1.26
CA VAL A 2 26.22 -10.84 1.88
C VAL A 2 26.61 -10.48 3.32
N ALA A 3 26.87 -11.48 4.18
CA ALA A 3 27.34 -11.25 5.55
C ALA A 3 28.74 -10.60 5.67
N LYS A 4 29.54 -10.63 4.60
CA LYS A 4 30.92 -10.12 4.58
C LYS A 4 31.01 -8.70 4.00
N TYR A 5 30.08 -8.33 3.11
CA TYR A 5 30.00 -7.03 2.44
C TYR A 5 28.53 -6.58 2.34
N PRO A 6 27.87 -6.30 3.47
CA PRO A 6 26.43 -6.05 3.49
C PRO A 6 26.03 -4.80 2.69
N ASN A 7 26.83 -3.74 2.75
CA ASN A 7 26.53 -2.47 2.09
C ASN A 7 26.75 -2.51 0.57
N SER A 8 27.60 -3.40 0.08
CA SER A 8 27.97 -3.45 -1.35
C SER A 8 26.89 -4.04 -2.25
N LEU A 9 25.85 -4.64 -1.66
CA LEU A 9 24.76 -5.24 -2.42
C LEU A 9 23.45 -4.47 -2.31
N GLN A 10 23.26 -3.64 -1.27
CA GLN A 10 21.99 -2.96 -0.94
C GLN A 10 21.40 -2.21 -2.13
N ASP A 11 20.08 -2.32 -2.31
CA ASP A 11 19.34 -1.48 -3.25
C ASP A 11 19.09 -0.14 -2.53
N VAL A 12 19.78 0.91 -2.96
CA VAL A 12 19.70 2.26 -2.37
C VAL A 12 19.14 3.23 -3.41
N ILE A 13 18.15 4.02 -3.01
CA ILE A 13 17.61 5.14 -3.80
C ILE A 13 17.65 6.38 -2.92
N GLU A 14 18.37 7.43 -3.33
CA GLU A 14 18.49 8.68 -2.56
C GLU A 14 18.94 8.47 -1.10
N GLY A 15 19.87 7.54 -0.87
CA GLY A 15 20.40 7.21 0.45
C GLY A 15 19.52 6.27 1.30
N ASP A 16 18.27 6.01 0.90
CA ASP A 16 17.39 5.08 1.59
C ASP A 16 17.59 3.64 1.08
N ILE A 17 17.76 2.71 2.01
CA ILE A 17 17.78 1.27 1.71
C ILE A 17 16.35 0.83 1.37
N VAL A 18 16.08 0.66 0.08
CA VAL A 18 14.79 0.18 -0.45
C VAL A 18 14.81 -1.33 -0.71
N GLY A 19 15.94 -2.00 -0.50
CA GLY A 19 16.10 -3.44 -0.64
C GLY A 19 17.39 -3.94 0.00
N ALA A 20 17.36 -5.17 0.49
CA ALA A 20 18.54 -5.83 1.04
C ALA A 20 19.58 -6.16 -0.03
N GLY A 21 19.27 -5.90 -1.31
CA GLY A 21 20.26 -5.84 -2.37
C GLY A 21 20.64 -7.17 -3.02
N TYR A 22 20.65 -8.23 -2.21
CA TYR A 22 20.87 -9.58 -2.72
C TYR A 22 19.64 -10.18 -3.41
N PHE A 23 18.48 -9.52 -3.36
CA PHE A 23 17.24 -10.05 -3.96
C PHE A 23 17.37 -10.25 -5.47
N SER A 24 18.10 -9.37 -6.16
CA SER A 24 18.38 -9.52 -7.58
C SER A 24 19.34 -10.66 -7.88
N LEU A 25 20.33 -10.91 -7.02
CA LEU A 25 21.20 -12.09 -7.12
C LEU A 25 20.39 -13.39 -6.90
N VAL A 26 19.49 -13.39 -5.91
CA VAL A 26 18.58 -14.51 -5.65
C VAL A 26 17.68 -14.76 -6.86
N LYS A 27 17.09 -13.71 -7.45
CA LYS A 27 16.29 -13.78 -8.68
C LYS A 27 17.11 -14.38 -9.84
N GLN A 28 18.34 -13.91 -10.06
CA GLN A 28 19.21 -14.44 -11.12
C GLN A 28 19.55 -15.92 -10.89
N LEU A 29 19.85 -16.31 -9.65
CA LEU A 29 20.12 -17.70 -9.28
C LEU A 29 18.89 -18.59 -9.45
N GLN A 30 17.72 -18.15 -8.99
CA GLN A 30 16.45 -18.87 -9.17
C GLN A 30 16.12 -19.04 -10.65
N ASN A 31 16.19 -17.95 -11.43
CA ASN A 31 15.97 -18.01 -12.88
C ASN A 31 16.94 -18.98 -13.57
N ARG A 32 18.21 -19.01 -13.14
CA ARG A 32 19.20 -19.94 -13.69
C ARG A 32 18.88 -21.38 -13.31
N ILE A 33 18.52 -21.65 -12.06
CA ILE A 33 18.11 -22.99 -11.60
C ILE A 33 16.86 -23.45 -12.35
N GLU A 34 15.84 -22.60 -12.47
CA GLU A 34 14.62 -22.89 -13.21
C GLU A 34 14.89 -23.12 -14.69
N ASN A 35 15.71 -22.29 -15.33
CA ASN A 35 16.11 -22.47 -16.72
C ASN A 35 16.83 -23.81 -16.94
N VAL A 36 17.73 -24.21 -16.03
CA VAL A 36 18.40 -25.51 -16.09
C VAL A 36 17.42 -26.67 -15.85
N ARG A 37 16.42 -26.47 -15.00
CA ARG A 37 15.36 -27.46 -14.71
C ARG A 37 14.31 -27.57 -15.84
N ARG A 38 14.21 -26.58 -16.74
CA ARG A 38 13.35 -26.67 -17.94
C ARG A 38 13.94 -27.72 -18.88
N THR A 39 13.38 -28.92 -18.83
CA THR A 39 13.66 -29.96 -19.82
C THR A 39 13.05 -29.55 -21.16
N SER A 40 13.84 -29.55 -22.23
CA SER A 40 13.47 -29.14 -23.61
C SER A 40 12.53 -30.10 -24.34
N THR A 41 11.85 -31.00 -23.62
CA THR A 41 10.95 -32.01 -24.20
C THR A 41 9.52 -31.79 -23.73
N PRO A 42 8.52 -31.77 -24.64
CA PRO A 42 7.13 -31.58 -24.25
C PRO A 42 6.64 -32.81 -23.49
N LYS A 43 6.39 -32.66 -22.18
CA LYS A 43 5.84 -33.74 -21.36
C LYS A 43 4.32 -33.79 -21.49
N ILE A 44 3.82 -34.85 -22.13
CA ILE A 44 2.42 -35.29 -22.05
C ILE A 44 2.07 -35.45 -20.56
N ARG A 45 1.11 -34.65 -20.07
CA ARG A 45 0.65 -34.69 -18.67
C ARG A 45 -0.04 -36.02 -18.37
N LYS A 46 0.68 -36.96 -17.75
CA LYS A 46 0.05 -37.95 -16.87
C LYS A 46 0.01 -37.38 -15.45
N ARG A 47 -1.20 -37.26 -14.91
CA ARG A 47 -1.46 -36.91 -13.51
C ARG A 47 -0.86 -38.01 -12.63
N LYS A 48 0.11 -37.68 -11.78
CA LYS A 48 0.43 -38.49 -10.60
C LYS A 48 0.76 -37.58 -9.42
N HIS A 49 0.11 -37.91 -8.31
CA HIS A 49 0.51 -37.58 -6.96
C HIS A 49 1.94 -38.05 -6.73
N GLN A 50 2.80 -37.17 -6.21
CA GLN A 50 3.93 -37.60 -5.40
C GLN A 50 4.36 -36.48 -4.47
N THR A 51 4.29 -36.82 -3.19
CA THR A 51 5.03 -36.24 -2.07
C THR A 51 6.53 -36.39 -2.36
N ASP A 52 7.21 -35.29 -2.63
CA ASP A 52 8.67 -35.23 -2.57
C ASP A 52 9.07 -34.44 -1.32
N SER A 53 9.66 -35.17 -0.38
CA SER A 53 10.37 -34.65 0.77
C SER A 53 11.68 -34.01 0.27
N ASP A 54 11.61 -32.74 -0.14
CA ASP A 54 12.78 -31.90 -0.26
C ASP A 54 12.97 -31.19 1.09
N HIS A 55 14.10 -31.45 1.76
CA HIS A 55 14.55 -30.68 2.91
C HIS A 55 14.84 -29.25 2.48
N THR A 56 13.80 -28.45 2.36
CA THR A 56 13.89 -26.99 2.37
C THR A 56 12.92 -26.51 3.42
N ASP A 57 13.32 -25.55 4.25
CA ASP A 57 12.49 -24.90 5.25
C ASP A 57 11.26 -24.29 4.55
N GLU A 58 10.19 -25.08 4.42
CA GLU A 58 8.89 -24.62 3.98
C GLU A 58 8.20 -24.07 5.21
N ILE A 59 8.26 -22.75 5.35
CA ILE A 59 7.46 -22.02 6.34
C ILE A 59 5.99 -22.44 6.13
N PRO A 60 5.30 -22.99 7.14
CA PRO A 60 3.90 -23.38 7.08
C PRO A 60 3.00 -22.24 6.59
N LEU A 61 1.86 -22.56 5.96
CA LEU A 61 0.92 -21.55 5.46
C LEU A 61 0.41 -20.61 6.56
N GLU A 62 0.22 -21.15 7.77
CA GLU A 62 -0.19 -20.41 8.96
C GLU A 62 0.86 -19.37 9.39
N GLU A 63 2.15 -19.77 9.42
CA GLU A 63 3.25 -18.82 9.67
C GLU A 63 3.35 -17.78 8.55
N ARG A 64 3.08 -18.12 7.28
CA ARG A 64 3.07 -17.14 6.18
C ARG A 64 1.94 -16.11 6.31
N ALA A 65 0.74 -16.55 6.68
CA ALA A 65 -0.39 -15.66 6.92
C ALA A 65 -0.07 -14.70 8.08
N ALA A 66 0.45 -15.22 9.19
CA ALA A 66 0.88 -14.41 10.32
C ALA A 66 2.00 -13.41 9.96
N MET A 67 2.97 -13.81 9.12
CA MET A 67 4.01 -12.92 8.61
C MET A 67 3.48 -11.83 7.68
N GLN A 68 2.39 -12.09 6.95
CA GLN A 68 1.75 -11.13 6.06
C GLN A 68 0.91 -10.11 6.83
N ASP A 69 0.22 -10.54 7.87
CA ASP A 69 -0.59 -9.67 8.73
C ASP A 69 0.29 -8.69 9.52
N THR A 70 1.42 -9.18 10.03
CA THR A 70 2.41 -8.41 10.79
C THR A 70 3.39 -7.61 9.93
N TYR A 71 3.32 -7.72 8.60
CA TYR A 71 4.33 -7.18 7.71
C TYR A 71 4.47 -5.67 7.85
N GLY A 72 5.62 -5.19 8.36
CA GLY A 72 5.91 -3.77 8.56
C GLY A 72 5.31 -3.17 9.84
N CYS A 73 4.63 -3.97 10.65
CA CYS A 73 4.00 -3.54 11.90
C CYS A 73 4.94 -3.82 13.08
N ILE A 74 5.25 -2.79 13.87
CA ILE A 74 6.04 -2.89 15.11
C ILE A 74 5.19 -3.20 16.34
N LYS A 75 3.91 -2.80 16.34
CA LYS A 75 2.95 -3.01 17.44
C LYS A 75 1.66 -3.67 16.97
N TRP A 76 1.78 -4.77 16.24
CA TRP A 76 0.65 -5.50 15.66
C TRP A 76 -0.28 -6.15 16.71
N ASN A 77 0.30 -6.87 17.69
CA ASN A 77 -0.46 -7.54 18.74
C ASN A 77 -0.09 -6.94 20.10
N VAL A 78 -1.03 -6.20 20.70
CA VAL A 78 -0.89 -5.67 22.06
C VAL A 78 -1.61 -6.63 23.00
N GLU A 79 -0.86 -7.53 23.64
CA GLU A 79 -1.42 -8.59 24.48
C GLU A 79 -2.02 -8.05 25.78
N PHE A 80 -1.39 -7.03 26.35
CA PHE A 80 -1.76 -6.48 27.65
C PHE A 80 -2.26 -5.05 27.52
N LEU A 81 -3.28 -4.72 28.31
CA LEU A 81 -3.68 -3.33 28.53
C LEU A 81 -2.48 -2.51 29.04
N PRO A 82 -2.33 -1.25 28.61
CA PRO A 82 -1.37 -0.34 29.23
C PRO A 82 -1.62 -0.25 30.74
N LEU A 83 -0.56 -0.13 31.55
CA LEU A 83 -0.66 -0.14 33.02
C LEU A 83 -1.58 0.97 33.58
N GLU A 84 -1.74 2.05 32.83
CA GLU A 84 -2.56 3.22 33.20
C GLU A 84 -4.03 3.09 32.73
N GLU A 85 -4.38 1.98 32.07
CA GLU A 85 -5.71 1.75 31.47
C GLU A 85 -6.42 0.54 32.09
N THR A 86 -7.75 0.61 32.12
CA THR A 86 -8.65 -0.51 32.37
C THR A 86 -9.60 -0.70 31.19
N PRO A 87 -10.30 -1.84 31.08
CA PRO A 87 -11.36 -2.01 30.07
C PRO A 87 -12.41 -0.89 30.14
N GLU A 88 -12.76 -0.43 31.34
CA GLU A 88 -13.72 0.64 31.54
C GLU A 88 -13.17 2.00 31.08
N SER A 89 -11.89 2.31 31.33
CA SER A 89 -11.29 3.56 30.86
C SER A 89 -11.21 3.61 29.33
N GLN A 90 -10.86 2.49 28.69
CA GLN A 90 -10.86 2.34 27.24
C GLN A 90 -12.26 2.61 26.65
N GLN A 91 -13.29 1.98 27.23
CA GLN A 91 -14.67 2.16 26.80
C GLN A 91 -15.13 3.62 26.96
N GLN A 92 -14.83 4.26 28.10
CA GLN A 92 -15.18 5.66 28.35
C GLN A 92 -14.53 6.60 27.32
N LYS A 93 -13.27 6.35 26.97
CA LYS A 93 -12.53 7.15 25.98
C LYS A 93 -13.05 6.93 24.56
N MET A 94 -13.42 5.70 24.21
CA MET A 94 -14.09 5.41 22.94
C MET A 94 -15.42 6.16 22.83
N GLU A 95 -16.27 6.11 23.86
CA GLU A 95 -17.55 6.86 23.85
C GLU A 95 -17.32 8.38 23.80
N LYS A 96 -16.29 8.89 24.48
CA LYS A 96 -15.90 10.29 24.38
C LYS A 96 -15.51 10.67 22.95
N LEU A 97 -14.72 9.86 22.25
CA LEU A 97 -14.38 10.07 20.84
C LEU A 97 -15.65 10.11 19.96
N LYS A 98 -16.63 9.23 20.19
CA LYS A 98 -17.90 9.27 19.44
C LYS A 98 -18.68 10.57 19.66
N VAL A 99 -18.74 11.06 20.90
CA VAL A 99 -19.39 12.33 21.23
C VAL A 99 -18.65 13.51 20.58
N MET A 100 -17.32 13.53 20.67
CA MET A 100 -16.49 14.58 20.05
C MET A 100 -16.66 14.62 18.52
N PHE A 101 -16.85 13.47 17.87
CA PHE A 101 -17.05 13.41 16.42
C PHE A 101 -18.33 14.12 15.95
N GLN A 102 -19.31 14.28 16.84
CA GLN A 102 -20.55 15.02 16.55
C GLN A 102 -20.41 16.54 16.77
N GLN A 103 -19.28 17.00 17.31
CA GLN A 103 -18.99 18.40 17.61
C GLN A 103 -18.17 19.02 16.48
N ALA A 104 -18.44 20.27 16.14
CA ALA A 104 -17.78 20.96 15.02
C ALA A 104 -16.36 21.46 15.38
N ASP A 105 -16.05 21.60 16.66
CA ASP A 105 -14.85 22.24 17.22
C ASP A 105 -14.02 21.30 18.11
N ALA A 106 -14.11 19.99 17.86
CA ALA A 106 -13.36 18.99 18.60
C ALA A 106 -11.84 19.26 18.57
N ASN A 107 -11.20 19.27 19.74
CA ASN A 107 -9.78 19.59 19.88
C ASN A 107 -8.89 18.49 19.26
N PRO A 108 -8.08 18.78 18.22
CA PRO A 108 -7.22 17.80 17.56
C PRO A 108 -6.18 17.14 18.50
N ASP A 109 -5.61 17.88 19.44
CA ASP A 109 -4.62 17.34 20.38
C ASP A 109 -5.26 16.34 21.35
N GLU A 110 -6.49 16.61 21.76
CA GLU A 110 -7.26 15.71 22.60
C GLU A 110 -7.67 14.45 21.83
N ILE A 111 -8.13 14.58 20.59
CA ILE A 111 -8.42 13.43 19.71
C ILE A 111 -7.18 12.56 19.56
N LYS A 112 -6.03 13.16 19.27
CA LYS A 112 -4.75 12.47 19.13
C LYS A 112 -4.35 11.72 20.40
N SER A 113 -4.49 12.36 21.56
CA SER A 113 -4.23 11.74 22.86
C SER A 113 -5.15 10.54 23.13
N LEU A 114 -6.46 10.73 22.90
CA LEU A 114 -7.46 9.68 23.08
C LEU A 114 -7.19 8.51 22.14
N MET A 115 -7.02 8.75 20.84
CA MET A 115 -6.72 7.72 19.84
C MET A 115 -5.52 6.87 20.24
N LYS A 116 -4.42 7.50 20.69
CA LYS A 116 -3.24 6.78 21.19
C LYS A 116 -3.53 5.95 22.44
N SER A 117 -4.18 6.55 23.43
CA SER A 117 -4.50 5.85 24.68
C SER A 117 -5.43 4.67 24.46
N THR A 118 -6.29 4.73 23.43
CA THR A 118 -7.21 3.66 23.06
C THR A 118 -6.67 2.66 22.03
N TYR A 119 -5.39 2.79 21.64
CA TYR A 119 -4.77 1.95 20.61
C TYR A 119 -4.92 0.44 20.89
N TYR A 120 -4.83 0.03 22.16
CA TYR A 120 -5.04 -1.35 22.57
C TYR A 120 -6.38 -1.92 22.05
N THR A 121 -7.49 -1.23 22.34
CA THR A 121 -8.83 -1.71 21.98
C THR A 121 -9.06 -1.65 20.48
N GLN A 122 -8.53 -0.62 19.82
CA GLN A 122 -8.53 -0.49 18.36
C GLN A 122 -7.89 -1.72 17.69
N CYS A 123 -6.69 -2.12 18.10
CA CYS A 123 -6.02 -3.31 17.57
C CYS A 123 -6.80 -4.60 17.86
N GLN A 124 -7.35 -4.75 19.08
CA GLN A 124 -8.16 -5.92 19.43
C GLN A 124 -9.38 -6.04 18.51
N HIS A 125 -10.07 -4.94 18.22
CA HIS A 125 -11.23 -4.96 17.33
C HIS A 125 -10.88 -5.38 15.89
N VAL A 126 -9.74 -4.92 15.37
CA VAL A 126 -9.25 -5.34 14.04
C VAL A 126 -8.84 -6.81 14.04
N ASN A 127 -8.07 -7.24 15.03
CA ASN A 127 -7.57 -8.62 15.13
C ASN A 127 -8.70 -9.65 15.39
N GLN A 128 -9.82 -9.22 15.99
CA GLN A 128 -11.04 -10.01 16.14
C GLN A 128 -11.90 -10.05 14.86
N GLY A 129 -11.49 -9.35 13.80
CA GLY A 129 -12.19 -9.33 12.52
C GLY A 129 -13.51 -8.55 12.54
N LYS A 130 -13.62 -7.51 13.37
CA LYS A 130 -14.79 -6.61 13.31
C LYS A 130 -14.90 -6.00 11.91
N SER A 131 -16.12 -5.91 11.39
CA SER A 131 -16.38 -5.33 10.07
C SER A 131 -16.02 -3.84 10.02
N ILE A 132 -15.67 -3.35 8.83
CA ILE A 132 -15.39 -1.92 8.61
C ILE A 132 -16.54 -1.03 9.07
N LYS A 133 -17.78 -1.44 8.81
CA LYS A 133 -18.97 -0.72 9.29
C LYS A 133 -19.00 -0.59 10.81
N CYS A 134 -18.76 -1.70 11.53
CA CYS A 134 -18.71 -1.70 12.99
C CYS A 134 -17.55 -0.85 13.53
N LEU A 135 -16.37 -0.97 12.93
CA LEU A 135 -15.21 -0.15 13.29
C LEU A 135 -15.48 1.34 13.11
N ARG A 136 -16.19 1.74 12.05
CA ARG A 136 -16.56 3.14 11.80
C ARG A 136 -17.55 3.68 12.82
N GLU A 137 -18.52 2.87 13.23
CA GLU A 137 -19.47 3.24 14.28
C GLU A 137 -18.77 3.36 15.65
N GLU A 138 -17.78 2.51 15.92
CA GLU A 138 -17.03 2.50 17.17
C GLU A 138 -15.93 3.57 17.25
N TRP A 139 -15.25 3.82 16.14
CA TRP A 139 -14.04 4.66 16.04
C TRP A 139 -14.11 5.62 14.84
N PRO A 140 -15.02 6.61 14.86
CA PRO A 140 -15.28 7.44 13.69
C PRO A 140 -14.07 8.26 13.23
N PHE A 141 -13.28 8.80 14.17
CA PHE A 141 -12.04 9.54 13.87
C PHE A 141 -10.96 8.66 13.20
N TRP A 142 -11.02 7.33 13.32
CA TRP A 142 -10.03 6.45 12.69
C TRP A 142 -10.09 6.50 11.16
N PHE A 143 -11.21 6.94 10.59
CA PHE A 143 -11.43 7.04 9.15
C PHE A 143 -11.18 8.45 8.59
N ASP A 144 -10.71 9.39 9.41
CA ASP A 144 -10.18 10.68 8.94
C ASP A 144 -8.64 10.70 8.95
N GLU A 145 -8.06 11.78 8.41
CA GLU A 145 -6.61 11.94 8.26
C GLU A 145 -5.86 11.90 9.60
N LEU A 146 -6.43 12.50 10.66
CA LEU A 146 -5.79 12.59 11.96
C LEU A 146 -5.76 11.22 12.65
N GLY A 147 -6.92 10.57 12.79
CA GLY A 147 -7.00 9.29 13.48
C GLY A 147 -6.30 8.16 12.71
N MET A 148 -6.41 8.14 11.38
CA MET A 148 -5.68 7.21 10.52
C MET A 148 -4.17 7.32 10.76
N SER A 149 -3.63 8.55 10.73
CA SER A 149 -2.19 8.79 10.88
C SER A 149 -1.71 8.44 12.29
N VAL A 150 -2.50 8.72 13.33
CA VAL A 150 -2.16 8.37 14.71
C VAL A 150 -2.06 6.87 14.88
N HIS A 151 -3.07 6.11 14.44
CA HIS A 151 -3.04 4.66 14.54
C HIS A 151 -1.91 4.06 13.71
N PHE A 152 -1.76 4.52 12.47
CA PHE A 152 -0.71 4.03 11.56
C PHE A 152 0.68 4.22 12.14
N LYS A 153 0.94 5.37 12.79
CA LYS A 153 2.21 5.66 13.46
C LYS A 153 2.46 4.78 14.66
N GLU A 154 1.45 4.48 15.47
CA GLU A 154 1.61 3.51 16.57
C GLU A 154 1.88 2.09 16.04
N LEU A 155 1.20 1.71 14.95
CA LEU A 155 1.29 0.38 14.34
C LEU A 155 2.64 0.12 13.66
N THR A 156 3.15 1.09 12.90
CA THR A 156 4.32 0.94 12.02
C THR A 156 5.55 1.70 12.51
N GLY A 157 5.38 2.69 13.38
CA GLY A 157 6.43 3.63 13.78
C GLY A 157 6.65 4.77 12.78
N ILE A 158 5.89 4.81 11.69
CA ILE A 158 6.09 5.72 10.56
C ILE A 158 4.99 6.79 10.54
N ASP A 159 5.38 8.04 10.30
CA ASP A 159 4.42 9.11 10.07
C ASP A 159 3.93 9.06 8.61
N LEU A 160 2.65 8.75 8.40
CA LEU A 160 2.09 8.33 7.11
C LEU A 160 2.27 9.38 6.00
N GLU A 161 1.75 10.59 6.23
CA GLU A 161 1.76 11.66 5.22
C GLU A 161 3.10 12.37 5.15
N GLU A 162 3.75 12.59 6.30
CA GLU A 162 5.07 13.22 6.36
C GLU A 162 6.12 12.38 5.61
N THR A 163 6.13 11.06 5.82
CA THR A 163 7.07 10.15 5.16
C THR A 163 6.81 10.11 3.66
N PHE A 164 5.54 10.03 3.25
CA PHE A 164 5.15 10.02 1.85
C PHE A 164 5.59 11.30 1.14
N THR A 165 5.26 12.46 1.72
CA THR A 165 5.56 13.77 1.12
C THR A 165 7.06 14.02 1.05
N ARG A 166 7.81 13.71 2.11
CA ARG A 166 9.28 13.80 2.11
C ARG A 166 9.89 12.93 1.01
N ASN A 167 9.43 11.69 0.85
CA ASN A 167 9.96 10.79 -0.16
C ASN A 167 9.51 11.18 -1.58
N LEU A 168 8.34 11.81 -1.73
CA LEU A 168 7.89 12.40 -2.97
C LEU A 168 8.85 13.50 -3.43
N ASP A 169 9.23 14.42 -2.52
CA ASP A 169 10.17 15.49 -2.82
C ASP A 169 11.55 14.96 -3.23
N LEU A 170 12.01 13.89 -2.58
CA LEU A 170 13.33 13.29 -2.84
C LEU A 170 13.35 12.44 -4.13
N LYS A 171 12.32 11.62 -4.36
CA LYS A 171 12.36 10.53 -5.36
C LYS A 171 11.37 10.72 -6.51
N GLY A 172 10.34 11.53 -6.32
CA GLY A 172 9.24 11.71 -7.27
C GLY A 172 9.68 12.22 -8.62
N LYS A 173 10.56 13.25 -8.64
CA LYS A 173 11.10 13.80 -9.88
C LYS A 173 11.83 12.75 -10.71
N ARG A 174 12.70 11.97 -10.08
CA ARG A 174 13.46 10.93 -10.78
C ARG A 174 12.56 9.86 -11.38
N LEU A 175 11.55 9.44 -10.62
CA LEU A 175 10.56 8.49 -11.13
C LEU A 175 9.83 9.06 -12.34
N LEU A 176 9.40 10.32 -12.29
CA LEU A 176 8.76 10.98 -13.40
C LEU A 176 9.69 11.10 -14.62
N ASP A 177 10.94 11.53 -14.42
CA ASP A 177 11.95 11.63 -15.49
C ASP A 177 12.19 10.27 -16.16
N TYR A 178 12.33 9.19 -15.37
CA TYR A 178 12.44 7.83 -15.92
C TYR A 178 11.19 7.43 -16.72
N MET A 179 10.00 7.70 -16.17
CA MET A 179 8.74 7.38 -16.83
C MET A 179 8.59 8.11 -18.15
N THR A 180 9.03 9.36 -18.24
CA THR A 180 8.87 10.24 -19.41
C THR A 180 9.99 10.14 -20.45
N THR A 181 11.16 9.60 -20.09
CA THR A 181 12.30 9.47 -21.01
C THR A 181 12.60 8.04 -21.40
N VAL A 182 12.50 7.10 -20.46
CA VAL A 182 12.88 5.70 -20.66
C VAL A 182 11.64 4.85 -20.89
N ALA A 183 10.71 4.80 -19.94
CA ALA A 183 9.56 3.88 -19.99
C ALA A 183 8.68 4.09 -21.24
N VAL A 184 8.50 5.35 -21.67
CA VAL A 184 7.72 5.69 -22.88
C VAL A 184 8.27 5.05 -24.15
N SER A 185 9.58 4.79 -24.21
CA SER A 185 10.22 4.17 -25.37
C SER A 185 10.17 2.64 -25.33
N GLN A 186 9.96 2.04 -24.15
CA GLN A 186 10.04 0.59 -23.95
C GLN A 186 8.75 -0.14 -24.34
N SER A 187 7.59 0.52 -24.27
CA SER A 187 6.30 -0.10 -24.54
C SER A 187 5.35 0.82 -25.28
N LYS A 188 4.82 0.34 -26.41
CA LYS A 188 3.78 1.05 -27.17
C LYS A 188 2.50 1.24 -26.35
N ALA A 189 2.15 0.25 -25.52
CA ALA A 189 0.98 0.32 -24.65
C ALA A 189 1.17 1.42 -23.60
N PHE A 190 2.34 1.47 -22.95
CA PHE A 190 2.66 2.54 -22.01
C PHE A 190 2.63 3.91 -22.67
N LEU A 191 3.25 4.07 -23.84
CA LEU A 191 3.23 5.33 -24.61
C LEU A 191 1.80 5.81 -24.89
N GLN A 192 0.90 4.90 -25.28
CA GLN A 192 -0.50 5.23 -25.54
C GLN A 192 -1.23 5.68 -24.27
N THR A 193 -1.03 4.98 -23.15
CA THR A 193 -1.62 5.36 -21.86
C THR A 193 -1.07 6.69 -21.38
N TYR A 194 0.25 6.89 -21.43
CA TYR A 194 0.90 8.14 -21.04
C TYR A 194 0.39 9.31 -21.89
N ALA A 195 0.28 9.16 -23.21
CA ALA A 195 -0.30 10.19 -24.08
C ALA A 195 -1.79 10.48 -23.80
N ARG A 196 -2.56 9.50 -23.31
CA ARG A 196 -3.93 9.72 -22.81
C ARG A 196 -3.91 10.55 -21.52
N LEU A 197 -3.06 10.19 -20.55
CA LEU A 197 -2.92 10.91 -19.29
C LEU A 197 -2.54 12.38 -19.52
N GLN A 198 -1.57 12.65 -20.39
CA GLN A 198 -1.15 14.01 -20.74
C GLN A 198 -2.28 14.84 -21.38
N ARG A 199 -3.14 14.23 -22.19
CA ARG A 199 -4.32 14.93 -22.74
C ARG A 199 -5.37 15.26 -21.68
N MET A 200 -5.55 14.39 -20.68
CA MET A 200 -6.53 14.60 -19.60
C MET A 200 -6.09 15.68 -18.61
N ARG A 201 -4.77 15.83 -18.39
CA ARG A 201 -4.20 16.85 -17.50
C ARG A 201 -4.61 18.28 -17.89
N GLY A 202 -4.57 18.60 -19.18
CA GLY A 202 -4.74 19.98 -19.65
C GLY A 202 -3.60 20.91 -19.18
N PRO A 203 -3.74 22.25 -19.33
CA PRO A 203 -2.66 23.22 -19.10
C PRO A 203 -2.48 23.70 -17.63
N GLN A 204 -3.02 23.00 -16.62
CA GLN A 204 -2.89 23.41 -15.22
C GLN A 204 -1.66 22.80 -14.53
N SER A 205 -1.02 23.61 -13.66
CA SER A 205 0.17 23.28 -12.88
C SER A 205 -0.10 23.60 -11.41
N GLY A 206 -0.03 22.58 -10.56
CA GLY A 206 0.01 22.67 -9.10
C GLY A 206 0.61 21.39 -8.51
N CYS A 207 1.20 21.47 -7.31
CA CYS A 207 1.92 20.35 -6.66
C CYS A 207 1.06 19.07 -6.47
N SER A 208 -0.27 19.21 -6.30
CA SER A 208 -1.18 18.05 -6.22
C SER A 208 -1.26 17.24 -7.53
N ASP A 209 -0.86 17.81 -8.67
CA ASP A 209 -0.87 17.10 -9.95
C ASP A 209 0.39 16.24 -10.14
N ASP A 210 1.50 16.59 -9.50
CA ASP A 210 2.76 15.84 -9.58
C ASP A 210 2.60 14.40 -9.06
N VAL A 211 1.81 14.19 -8.01
CA VAL A 211 1.52 12.84 -7.48
C VAL A 211 0.66 12.03 -8.44
N LYS A 212 -0.30 12.66 -9.13
CA LYS A 212 -1.12 11.98 -10.15
C LYS A 212 -0.25 11.62 -11.37
N GLU A 213 0.65 12.51 -11.76
CA GLU A 213 1.65 12.33 -12.80
C GLU A 213 2.68 11.25 -12.47
N MET A 214 2.84 10.91 -11.19
CA MET A 214 3.65 9.79 -10.74
C MET A 214 2.86 8.47 -10.70
N VAL A 215 1.71 8.46 -10.00
CA VAL A 215 0.96 7.22 -9.71
C VAL A 215 0.27 6.64 -10.94
N LEU A 216 -0.32 7.46 -11.80
CA LEU A 216 -1.06 6.96 -12.97
C LEU A 216 -0.12 6.32 -14.02
N PRO A 217 1.03 6.90 -14.38
CA PRO A 217 2.00 6.21 -15.21
C PRO A 217 2.59 4.98 -14.53
N LEU A 218 2.81 5.00 -13.21
CA LEU A 218 3.32 3.84 -12.48
C LEU A 218 2.41 2.61 -12.60
N LEU A 219 1.09 2.79 -12.47
CA LEU A 219 0.11 1.74 -12.73
C LEU A 219 0.28 1.18 -14.15
N SER A 220 0.37 2.06 -15.15
CA SER A 220 0.58 1.64 -16.54
C SER A 220 1.92 0.93 -16.78
N TYR A 221 3.00 1.33 -16.09
CA TYR A 221 4.31 0.67 -16.17
C TYR A 221 4.22 -0.76 -15.65
N PHE A 222 3.48 -0.96 -14.56
CA PHE A 222 3.20 -2.28 -14.02
C PHE A 222 2.03 -3.00 -14.71
N GLU A 223 1.49 -2.48 -15.82
CA GLU A 223 0.34 -3.08 -16.50
C GLU A 223 -0.85 -3.34 -15.55
N GLU A 224 -0.96 -2.53 -14.50
CA GLU A 224 -2.04 -2.55 -13.52
C GLU A 224 -3.08 -1.50 -13.90
N LYS A 225 -4.35 -1.84 -13.64
CA LYS A 225 -5.50 -1.07 -14.10
C LYS A 225 -5.82 0.06 -13.13
N GLU A 226 -6.14 1.25 -13.66
CA GLU A 226 -6.60 2.39 -12.85
C GLU A 226 -7.84 2.02 -12.03
N GLU A 227 -8.75 1.23 -12.61
CA GLU A 227 -10.01 0.81 -11.98
C GLU A 227 -9.81 -0.08 -10.74
N SER A 228 -8.62 -0.65 -10.55
CA SER A 228 -8.28 -1.43 -9.36
C SER A 228 -7.99 -0.54 -8.15
N MET A 229 -7.61 0.72 -8.36
CA MET A 229 -7.23 1.70 -7.33
C MET A 229 -8.22 2.87 -7.23
N LEU A 230 -8.85 3.21 -8.35
CA LEU A 230 -9.65 4.42 -8.55
C LEU A 230 -11.03 4.06 -9.10
N PHE A 231 -12.08 4.71 -8.59
CA PHE A 231 -13.43 4.59 -9.13
C PHE A 231 -14.00 5.99 -9.40
N CYS A 232 -14.22 6.32 -10.67
CA CYS A 232 -14.70 7.65 -11.06
C CYS A 232 -16.23 7.73 -10.98
N VAL A 233 -16.74 8.80 -10.41
CA VAL A 233 -18.16 9.16 -10.37
C VAL A 233 -18.36 10.57 -10.89
N GLU A 234 -19.60 11.01 -11.09
CA GLU A 234 -19.88 12.40 -11.45
C GLU A 234 -19.37 13.37 -10.37
N ASP A 235 -18.91 14.56 -10.77
CA ASP A 235 -18.35 15.55 -9.83
C ASP A 235 -19.34 15.95 -8.72
N THR A 236 -20.63 16.00 -9.06
CA THR A 236 -21.73 16.30 -8.14
C THR A 236 -22.24 15.10 -7.36
N CYS A 237 -21.69 13.89 -7.58
CA CYS A 237 -22.17 12.66 -6.96
C CYS A 237 -22.08 12.72 -5.44
N LEU A 238 -23.22 12.53 -4.77
CA LEU A 238 -23.32 12.44 -3.33
C LEU A 238 -22.92 11.03 -2.85
N ALA A 239 -22.62 10.91 -1.55
CA ALA A 239 -22.13 9.65 -0.98
C ALA A 239 -23.14 8.49 -1.14
N ASP A 240 -24.44 8.77 -1.05
CA ASP A 240 -25.53 7.79 -1.21
C ASP A 240 -25.81 7.40 -2.66
N GLU A 241 -25.27 8.14 -3.63
CA GLU A 241 -25.43 7.88 -5.07
C GLU A 241 -24.33 6.97 -5.65
N VAL A 242 -23.26 6.71 -4.88
CA VAL A 242 -22.15 5.86 -5.33
C VAL A 242 -22.61 4.40 -5.42
N GLN A 243 -22.45 3.80 -6.61
CA GLN A 243 -22.79 2.40 -6.88
C GLN A 243 -21.75 1.44 -6.28
N LEU A 244 -21.80 1.28 -4.96
CA LEU A 244 -20.79 0.55 -4.17
C LEU A 244 -20.65 -0.92 -4.56
N GLU A 245 -21.66 -1.53 -5.16
CA GLU A 245 -21.59 -2.90 -5.72
C GLU A 245 -20.57 -3.06 -6.85
N GLN A 246 -20.22 -1.97 -7.53
CA GLN A 246 -19.21 -1.93 -8.60
C GLN A 246 -17.81 -1.60 -8.07
N VAL A 247 -17.72 -1.10 -6.84
CA VAL A 247 -16.45 -0.73 -6.21
C VAL A 247 -15.75 -2.00 -5.69
N PRO A 248 -14.40 -2.10 -5.81
CA PRO A 248 -13.64 -3.18 -5.20
C PRO A 248 -13.87 -3.29 -3.69
N LEU A 249 -13.69 -4.50 -3.14
CA LEU A 249 -13.74 -4.74 -1.70
C LEU A 249 -12.51 -4.16 -0.98
N THR A 250 -11.40 -4.00 -1.68
CA THR A 250 -10.17 -3.41 -1.14
C THR A 250 -10.26 -1.87 -1.07
N PRO A 251 -9.45 -1.21 -0.23
CA PRO A 251 -9.35 0.25 -0.18
C PRO A 251 -9.26 0.86 -1.59
N THR A 252 -10.25 1.68 -1.94
CA THR A 252 -10.39 2.27 -3.29
C THR A 252 -10.72 3.76 -3.15
N ILE A 253 -10.01 4.59 -3.91
CA ILE A 253 -10.27 6.03 -3.96
C ILE A 253 -11.44 6.28 -4.93
N ILE A 254 -12.49 6.92 -4.43
CA ILE A 254 -13.57 7.41 -5.28
C ILE A 254 -13.21 8.81 -5.77
N VAL A 255 -13.14 8.99 -7.08
CA VAL A 255 -12.76 10.24 -7.73
C VAL A 255 -14.03 10.94 -8.19
N CYS A 256 -14.36 12.08 -7.59
CA CYS A 256 -15.55 12.84 -7.98
C CYS A 256 -15.19 13.72 -9.17
N GLY A 257 -15.54 13.29 -10.38
CA GLY A 257 -15.19 13.94 -11.63
C GLY A 257 -14.76 12.94 -12.71
N GLN A 258 -14.60 13.44 -13.93
CA GLN A 258 -14.26 12.60 -15.10
C GLN A 258 -12.88 11.93 -15.03
N SER A 259 -11.97 12.48 -14.23
CA SER A 259 -10.62 11.95 -13.99
C SER A 259 -10.00 12.54 -12.73
N CYS A 260 -8.90 11.95 -12.24
CA CYS A 260 -8.12 12.49 -11.13
C CYS A 260 -7.58 13.91 -11.41
N TYR A 261 -7.32 14.26 -12.68
CA TYR A 261 -6.83 15.59 -13.04
C TYR A 261 -7.90 16.66 -12.91
N SER A 262 -9.15 16.33 -13.23
CA SER A 262 -10.28 17.26 -13.11
C SER A 262 -10.87 17.33 -11.70
N SER A 263 -10.64 16.32 -10.87
CA SER A 263 -11.29 16.18 -9.56
C SER A 263 -10.61 16.99 -8.46
N ARG A 264 -11.43 17.64 -7.64
CA ARG A 264 -11.01 18.36 -6.41
C ARG A 264 -11.58 17.74 -5.14
N ARG A 265 -12.29 16.62 -5.27
CA ARG A 265 -13.00 15.98 -4.17
C ARG A 265 -12.90 14.47 -4.34
N TYR A 266 -12.47 13.82 -3.28
CA TYR A 266 -12.28 12.38 -3.23
C TYR A 266 -13.09 11.80 -2.07
N MET A 267 -13.43 10.52 -2.19
CA MET A 267 -13.92 9.71 -1.09
C MET A 267 -13.05 8.45 -0.97
N LEU A 268 -13.17 7.76 0.16
CA LEU A 268 -12.54 6.46 0.37
C LEU A 268 -13.59 5.39 0.62
N SER A 269 -13.51 4.31 -0.16
CA SER A 269 -14.26 3.08 0.07
C SER A 269 -13.36 2.00 0.65
N ILE A 270 -13.83 1.29 1.67
CA ILE A 270 -13.18 0.08 2.21
C ILE A 270 -14.26 -0.96 2.44
N ASP A 271 -14.10 -2.17 1.92
CA ASP A 271 -15.10 -3.24 1.97
C ASP A 271 -16.48 -2.75 1.49
N ARG A 272 -16.48 -1.95 0.42
CA ARG A 272 -17.68 -1.29 -0.14
C ARG A 272 -18.48 -0.43 0.85
N ASN A 273 -17.82 0.07 1.88
CA ASN A 273 -18.36 1.10 2.75
C ASN A 273 -17.64 2.43 2.45
N LEU A 274 -18.39 3.50 2.17
CA LEU A 274 -17.81 4.84 2.09
C LEU A 274 -17.45 5.32 3.49
N VAL A 275 -16.17 5.26 3.83
CA VAL A 275 -15.68 5.57 5.18
C VAL A 275 -15.33 7.04 5.38
N SER A 276 -14.87 7.71 4.33
CA SER A 276 -14.57 9.15 4.31
C SER A 276 -15.09 9.75 3.01
N THR A 277 -15.89 10.81 3.10
CA THR A 277 -16.71 11.31 1.98
C THR A 277 -16.30 12.69 1.47
N ASN A 278 -15.34 13.35 2.12
CA ASN A 278 -14.92 14.70 1.78
C ASN A 278 -13.42 14.89 1.96
N ILE A 279 -12.64 14.27 1.08
CA ILE A 279 -11.19 14.39 1.04
C ILE A 279 -10.83 15.43 -0.03
N SER A 280 -10.06 16.46 0.35
CA SER A 280 -9.81 17.63 -0.50
C SER A 280 -8.60 17.52 -1.43
N SER A 281 -7.72 16.53 -1.20
CA SER A 281 -6.49 16.35 -1.96
C SER A 281 -6.29 14.90 -2.38
N PHE A 282 -5.61 14.70 -3.52
CA PHE A 282 -5.27 13.35 -3.98
C PHE A 282 -4.22 12.69 -3.08
N ILE A 283 -3.32 13.48 -2.48
CA ILE A 283 -2.30 13.01 -1.54
C ILE A 283 -2.98 12.41 -0.31
N SER A 284 -3.89 13.16 0.32
CA SER A 284 -4.67 12.69 1.47
C SER A 284 -5.45 11.43 1.12
N ALA A 285 -6.09 11.39 -0.05
CA ALA A 285 -6.84 10.21 -0.50
C ALA A 285 -5.94 8.97 -0.67
N LEU A 286 -4.75 9.16 -1.26
CA LEU A 286 -3.75 8.11 -1.43
C LEU A 286 -3.18 7.62 -0.10
N CYS A 287 -2.85 8.53 0.82
CA CYS A 287 -2.38 8.21 2.17
C CYS A 287 -3.46 7.46 2.95
N LEU A 288 -4.70 7.93 2.98
CA LEU A 288 -5.81 7.24 3.65
C LEU A 288 -6.06 5.85 3.06
N MET A 289 -6.06 5.71 1.73
CA MET A 289 -6.19 4.42 1.05
C MET A 289 -5.03 3.47 1.40
N PHE A 290 -3.79 3.96 1.37
CA PHE A 290 -2.60 3.17 1.71
C PHE A 290 -2.60 2.75 3.18
N GLY A 291 -2.84 3.69 4.10
CA GLY A 291 -2.90 3.46 5.54
C GLY A 291 -3.96 2.43 5.93
N SER A 292 -5.07 2.38 5.19
CA SER A 292 -6.14 1.40 5.41
C SER A 292 -5.68 -0.06 5.26
N TYR A 293 -4.70 -0.35 4.38
CA TYR A 293 -4.15 -1.70 4.25
C TYR A 293 -3.43 -2.18 5.52
N TYR A 294 -2.84 -1.25 6.26
CA TYR A 294 -2.16 -1.56 7.52
C TYR A 294 -3.13 -1.52 8.70
N ASN A 295 -3.83 -0.40 8.86
CA ASN A 295 -4.70 -0.16 10.02
C ASN A 295 -5.82 -1.18 10.16
N PHE A 296 -6.33 -1.73 9.05
CA PHE A 296 -7.44 -2.69 9.05
C PHE A 296 -7.03 -4.09 8.59
N ASN A 297 -5.72 -4.36 8.54
CA ASN A 297 -5.15 -5.64 8.12
C ASN A 297 -5.68 -6.18 6.79
N ILE A 298 -5.66 -5.33 5.78
CA ILE A 298 -6.10 -5.69 4.44
C ILE A 298 -4.86 -6.02 3.61
N HIS A 299 -4.90 -7.13 2.89
CA HIS A 299 -3.82 -7.49 1.98
C HIS A 299 -3.92 -6.68 0.68
N TYR A 300 -2.79 -6.37 0.06
CA TYR A 300 -2.81 -5.74 -1.26
C TYR A 300 -3.44 -6.72 -2.27
N PRO A 301 -4.40 -6.27 -3.08
CA PRO A 301 -4.97 -7.12 -4.13
C PRO A 301 -3.88 -7.47 -5.15
N SER A 302 -3.98 -8.65 -5.73
CA SER A 302 -3.04 -9.10 -6.78
C SER A 302 -2.98 -8.17 -7.99
N GLU A 303 -4.06 -7.42 -8.21
CA GLU A 303 -4.31 -6.48 -9.28
C GLU A 303 -3.54 -5.15 -9.11
N LEU A 304 -3.01 -4.89 -7.90
CA LEU A 304 -2.18 -3.73 -7.55
C LEU A 304 -0.86 -4.14 -6.85
N ALA A 305 -0.47 -5.41 -7.02
CA ALA A 305 0.64 -6.02 -6.30
C ALA A 305 1.96 -5.25 -6.46
N SER A 306 2.27 -4.81 -7.67
CA SER A 306 3.51 -4.11 -7.99
C SER A 306 3.45 -2.64 -7.58
N THR A 307 2.35 -1.95 -7.87
CA THR A 307 2.22 -0.51 -7.53
C THR A 307 2.24 -0.31 -6.02
N LEU A 308 1.42 -1.05 -5.26
CA LEU A 308 1.36 -0.89 -3.81
C LEU A 308 2.67 -1.29 -3.13
N GLU A 309 3.32 -2.36 -3.58
CA GLU A 309 4.62 -2.74 -3.04
C GLU A 309 5.71 -1.72 -3.39
N PHE A 310 5.71 -1.15 -4.59
CA PHE A 310 6.65 -0.09 -4.93
C PHE A 310 6.44 1.18 -4.08
N LEU A 311 5.18 1.64 -3.93
CA LEU A 311 4.85 2.77 -3.05
C LEU A 311 5.26 2.50 -1.60
N GLN A 312 4.94 1.31 -1.09
CA GLN A 312 5.31 0.86 0.25
C GLN A 312 6.83 1.01 0.49
N ARG A 313 7.65 0.53 -0.44
CA ARG A 313 9.10 0.47 -0.28
C ARG A 313 9.77 1.83 -0.49
N CYS A 314 9.39 2.54 -1.54
CA CYS A 314 10.06 3.76 -1.99
C CYS A 314 9.50 5.04 -1.33
N PHE A 315 8.20 5.08 -1.06
CA PHE A 315 7.51 6.30 -0.61
C PHE A 315 6.99 6.23 0.82
N PHE A 316 6.59 5.05 1.31
CA PHE A 316 6.20 4.87 2.72
C PHE A 316 7.29 4.25 3.60
N SER A 317 8.44 3.88 3.01
CA SER A 317 9.62 3.35 3.71
C SER A 317 9.36 2.10 4.57
N ILE A 318 8.38 1.26 4.22
CA ILE A 318 8.10 -0.02 4.89
C ILE A 318 8.81 -1.16 4.16
N ASN A 319 9.97 -1.57 4.70
CA ASN A 319 10.89 -2.51 4.04
C ASN A 319 11.34 -3.72 4.90
N PRO A 320 10.44 -4.52 5.51
CA PRO A 320 10.82 -5.78 6.14
C PRO A 320 11.63 -6.71 5.21
N GLU A 321 12.57 -7.45 5.79
CA GLU A 321 13.43 -8.38 5.03
C GLU A 321 12.68 -9.57 4.42
N LYS A 322 11.59 -9.99 5.08
CA LYS A 322 10.80 -11.18 4.72
C LYS A 322 9.30 -10.87 4.79
N GLY A 323 8.52 -11.68 4.09
CA GLY A 323 7.07 -11.53 3.96
C GLY A 323 6.68 -10.59 2.81
N THR A 324 5.39 -10.39 2.63
CA THR A 324 4.79 -9.46 1.66
C THR A 324 3.38 -9.10 2.14
N LYS A 325 2.91 -7.89 1.84
CA LYS A 325 1.49 -7.53 2.05
C LYS A 325 0.57 -7.99 0.92
N VAL A 326 1.11 -8.45 -0.21
CA VAL A 326 0.29 -8.85 -1.35
C VAL A 326 -0.39 -10.18 -1.11
N GLU A 327 -1.70 -10.23 -1.32
CA GLU A 327 -2.54 -11.43 -1.26
C GLU A 327 -1.86 -12.61 -1.97
N ASN A 328 -1.85 -13.75 -1.30
CA ASN A 328 -1.25 -14.95 -1.84
C ASN A 328 -2.29 -15.91 -2.43
N LYS A 329 -2.62 -15.73 -3.72
CA LYS A 329 -3.56 -16.61 -4.43
C LYS A 329 -2.99 -18.01 -4.75
N ASN A 330 -1.67 -18.24 -4.57
CA ASN A 330 -1.01 -19.51 -4.96
C ASN A 330 0.02 -19.99 -3.92
N SER A 331 0.13 -21.30 -3.71
CA SER A 331 1.06 -21.93 -2.76
C SER A 331 2.55 -21.86 -3.12
N LYS A 332 2.92 -21.22 -4.25
CA LYS A 332 4.32 -21.17 -4.71
C LYS A 332 5.15 -20.21 -3.86
N ARG A 333 6.42 -20.57 -3.63
CA ARG A 333 7.43 -19.69 -3.01
C ARG A 333 7.48 -18.36 -3.77
N ARG A 334 6.97 -17.31 -3.16
CA ARG A 334 7.11 -15.93 -3.65
C ARG A 334 8.44 -15.38 -3.17
N LEU A 335 9.11 -14.61 -4.02
CA LEU A 335 10.24 -13.80 -3.58
C LEU A 335 9.76 -12.82 -2.51
N SER A 336 10.66 -12.44 -1.60
CA SER A 336 10.41 -11.41 -0.58
C SER A 336 10.09 -10.04 -1.18
N VAL A 337 10.54 -9.79 -2.41
CA VAL A 337 10.24 -8.57 -3.17
C VAL A 337 9.79 -8.97 -4.58
N ASN A 338 8.75 -8.31 -5.07
CA ASN A 338 8.20 -8.51 -6.39
C ASN A 338 9.27 -8.25 -7.47
N PRO A 339 9.52 -9.21 -8.39
CA PRO A 339 10.56 -9.08 -9.41
C PRO A 339 10.45 -7.83 -10.29
N ARG A 340 9.24 -7.31 -10.52
CA ARG A 340 8.99 -6.11 -11.33
C ARG A 340 9.34 -4.84 -10.57
N VAL A 341 9.02 -4.82 -9.28
CA VAL A 341 9.38 -3.73 -8.36
C VAL A 341 10.89 -3.63 -8.22
N LEU A 342 11.59 -4.76 -8.05
CA LEU A 342 13.05 -4.80 -8.04
C LEU A 342 13.65 -4.24 -9.33
N THR A 343 13.13 -4.63 -10.48
CA THR A 343 13.63 -4.12 -11.76
C THR A 343 13.47 -2.60 -11.87
N LEU A 344 12.31 -2.05 -11.51
CA LEU A 344 12.13 -0.60 -11.52
C LEU A 344 13.06 0.11 -10.52
N ILE A 345 13.22 -0.44 -9.31
CA ILE A 345 14.13 0.11 -8.30
C ILE A 345 15.57 0.20 -8.84
N GLN A 346 16.04 -0.86 -9.51
CA GLN A 346 17.37 -0.91 -10.10
C GLN A 346 17.52 0.08 -11.26
N ASP A 347 16.54 0.11 -12.16
CA ASP A 347 16.54 1.04 -13.28
C ASP A 347 16.57 2.51 -12.81
N LEU A 348 15.85 2.84 -11.71
CA LEU A 348 15.88 4.17 -11.10
C LEU A 348 17.21 4.49 -10.42
N ALA A 349 17.86 3.51 -9.80
CA ALA A 349 19.20 3.69 -9.24
C ALA A 349 20.25 3.91 -10.34
N ASP A 350 20.16 3.17 -11.46
CA ASP A 350 21.05 3.36 -12.62
C ASP A 350 20.78 4.69 -13.35
N HIS A 351 19.54 5.19 -13.28
CA HIS A 351 19.16 6.47 -13.86
C HIS A 351 19.77 7.69 -13.12
N GLU A 352 20.22 7.54 -11.86
CA GLU A 352 20.94 8.61 -11.12
C GLU A 352 22.19 9.13 -11.84
N TRP A 353 22.80 8.28 -12.67
CA TRP A 353 24.12 8.50 -13.23
C TRP A 353 24.10 8.92 -14.71
N ARG A 354 22.93 9.32 -15.24
CA ARG A 354 22.74 9.79 -16.62
C ARG A 354 22.11 11.17 -16.64
#